data_AF-A0A850CD78-F1
#
_entry.id   AF-A0A850CD78-F1
#
_cell.length_a   1.000
_cell.length_b   1.000
_cell.length_c   1.000
_cell.angle_alpha   90.00
_cell.angle_beta   90.00
_cell.angle_gamma   90.00
#
_symmetry.space_group_name_H-M   'P 1'
#
loop_
_entity.id
_entity.type
_entity.pdbx_description
1 polymer ?
#
loop_
_entity_poly.entity_id
_entity_poly.type
_entity_poly.pdbx_seq_one_letter_code
_entity_poly.pdbx_strand_id
1 'polypeptide(L)'
;MTDPKTHTLDAPGAELYYDVREGEAANAPTLLVIGSPMAAAGFVTLASHFPDRRVVTYDPRGSERSRRTDGAAESTPEEHADDLHRVIA
;
A
#
# COMPACT_ATOMS: atom_id res chain seq x y z
N MET A 1 -4.44 -18.13 -2.45
CA MET A 1 -3.69 -16.86 -2.62
C MET A 1 -2.40 -16.98 -1.84
N THR A 2 -1.26 -16.58 -2.42
CA THR A 2 0.05 -16.68 -1.77
C THR A 2 0.21 -15.65 -0.67
N ASP A 3 1.15 -15.91 0.24
CA ASP A 3 1.59 -14.90 1.20
C ASP A 3 2.05 -13.63 0.47
N PRO A 4 1.78 -12.44 1.02
CA PRO A 4 2.21 -11.20 0.40
C PRO A 4 3.73 -11.09 0.35
N LYS A 5 4.24 -10.49 -0.71
CA LYS A 5 5.60 -9.97 -0.75
C LYS A 5 5.59 -8.53 -0.26
N THR A 6 6.31 -8.26 0.83
CA THR A 6 6.47 -6.90 1.35
C THR A 6 7.58 -6.17 0.62
N HIS A 7 7.34 -4.89 0.36
CA HIS A 7 8.24 -3.97 -0.30
C HIS A 7 8.31 -2.65 0.47
N THR A 8 9.41 -1.93 0.24
CA THR A 8 9.65 -0.59 0.77
C THR A 8 9.89 0.39 -0.38
N LEU A 9 9.42 1.62 -0.25
CA LEU A 9 9.59 2.69 -1.23
C LEU A 9 9.96 4.00 -0.53
N ASP A 10 11.02 4.63 -0.99
CA ASP A 10 11.41 5.98 -0.56
C ASP A 10 10.52 7.03 -1.23
N ALA A 11 9.83 7.84 -0.43
CA ALA A 11 9.01 8.96 -0.87
C ALA A 11 9.49 10.26 -0.21
N PRO A 12 9.18 11.44 -0.80
CA PRO A 12 9.44 12.71 -0.13
C PRO A 12 8.78 12.75 1.26
N GLY A 13 9.61 12.80 2.30
CA GLY A 13 9.17 12.87 3.70
C GLY A 13 8.67 11.56 4.31
N ALA A 14 8.80 10.42 3.62
CA ALA A 14 8.38 9.13 4.15
C ALA A 14 9.15 7.92 3.59
N GLU A 15 9.23 6.84 4.38
CA GLU A 15 9.54 5.49 3.93
C GLU A 15 8.23 4.69 3.94
N LEU A 16 7.78 4.22 2.78
CA LEU A 16 6.48 3.57 2.62
C LEU A 16 6.62 2.05 2.53
N TYR A 17 5.80 1.33 3.29
CA TYR A 17 5.66 -0.11 3.20
C TYR A 17 4.38 -0.48 2.46
N TYR A 18 4.50 -1.48 1.57
CA TYR A 18 3.37 -2.05 0.88
C TYR A 18 3.56 -3.55 0.64
N ASP A 19 2.44 -4.24 0.52
CA ASP A 19 2.35 -5.68 0.33
C ASP A 19 1.73 -5.96 -1.03
N VAL A 20 2.41 -6.77 -1.83
CA VAL A 20 1.95 -7.22 -3.14
C VAL A 20 1.54 -8.68 -3.05
N ARG A 21 0.32 -8.98 -3.52
CA ARG A 21 -0.18 -10.34 -3.68
C ARG A 21 -0.46 -10.55 -5.16
N GLU A 22 0.26 -11.49 -5.75
CA GLU A 22 0.07 -11.82 -7.16
C GLU A 22 -1.20 -12.66 -7.34
N GLY A 23 -1.97 -12.31 -8.38
CA GLY A 23 -3.13 -13.07 -8.80
C GLY A 23 -2.78 -14.10 -9.87
N GLU A 24 -3.72 -14.97 -10.20
CA GLU A 24 -3.55 -16.04 -11.19
C GLU A 24 -3.46 -15.50 -12.63
N ALA A 25 -4.10 -14.38 -12.92
CA ALA A 25 -4.11 -13.78 -14.25
C ALA A 25 -3.17 -12.56 -14.33
N ALA A 26 -2.12 -12.69 -15.14
CA ALA A 26 -1.12 -11.63 -15.35
C ALA A 26 -1.66 -10.35 -16.02
N ASN A 27 -2.82 -10.42 -16.69
CA ASN A 27 -3.36 -9.32 -17.50
C ASN A 27 -4.50 -8.55 -16.80
N ALA A 28 -4.86 -8.90 -15.57
CA ALA A 28 -5.88 -8.17 -14.82
C ALA A 28 -5.31 -6.85 -14.27
N PRO A 29 -6.08 -5.74 -14.27
CA PRO A 29 -5.64 -4.49 -13.65
C PRO A 29 -5.29 -4.68 -12.18
N THR A 30 -4.24 -4.01 -11.71
CA THR A 30 -3.88 -3.99 -10.29
C THR A 30 -5.00 -3.36 -9.47
N LEU A 31 -5.40 -4.03 -8.39
CA LEU A 31 -6.31 -3.48 -7.39
C LEU A 31 -5.49 -2.94 -6.21
N LEU A 32 -5.51 -1.62 -6.02
CA LEU A 32 -4.96 -0.97 -4.85
C LEU A 32 -6.06 -0.82 -3.78
N VAL A 33 -5.88 -1.44 -2.62
CA VAL A 33 -6.82 -1.40 -1.50
C VAL A 33 -6.20 -0.61 -0.37
N ILE A 34 -6.89 0.46 0.03
CA ILE A 34 -6.36 1.44 0.98
C ILE A 34 -7.36 1.76 2.09
N GLY A 35 -6.81 2.05 3.26
CA GLY A 35 -7.50 2.66 4.37
C GLY A 35 -6.63 3.80 4.89
N SER A 36 -7.24 4.77 5.58
CA SER A 36 -6.50 5.81 6.30
C SER A 36 -7.24 6.11 7.60
N PRO A 37 -6.58 6.02 8.77
CA PRO A 37 -5.16 5.74 8.98
C PRO A 37 -4.80 4.23 9.05
N MET A 38 -5.71 3.33 8.66
CA MET A 38 -5.52 1.87 8.78
C MET A 38 -4.47 1.32 7.78
N ALA A 39 -3.52 0.53 8.28
CA ALA A 39 -2.46 -0.10 7.50
C ALA A 39 -2.89 -1.37 6.74
N ALA A 40 -1.99 -1.92 5.91
CA ALA A 40 -2.27 -3.04 5.02
C ALA A 40 -2.72 -4.33 5.73
N ALA A 41 -2.28 -4.54 6.97
CA ALA A 41 -2.64 -5.72 7.76
C ALA A 41 -4.17 -5.86 7.95
N GLY A 42 -4.92 -4.75 7.96
CA GLY A 42 -6.38 -4.76 8.06
C GLY A 42 -7.10 -5.36 6.85
N PHE A 43 -6.40 -5.54 5.72
CA PHE A 43 -7.00 -5.98 4.46
C PHE A 43 -6.70 -7.43 4.08
N VAL A 44 -5.99 -8.22 4.91
CA VAL A 44 -5.58 -9.59 4.57
C VAL A 44 -6.76 -10.45 4.10
N THR A 45 -7.87 -10.45 4.84
CA THR A 45 -9.07 -11.20 4.48
C THR A 45 -9.71 -10.66 3.20
N LEU A 46 -9.87 -9.35 3.07
CA LEU A 46 -10.48 -8.74 1.88
C LEU A 46 -9.66 -9.05 0.62
N ALA A 47 -8.33 -8.92 0.69
CA ALA A 47 -7.43 -9.25 -0.40
C ALA A 47 -7.58 -10.71 -0.86
N SER A 48 -7.87 -11.64 0.06
CA SER A 48 -8.05 -13.06 -0.25
C SER A 48 -9.23 -13.37 -1.19
N HIS A 49 -10.17 -12.44 -1.32
CA HIS A 49 -11.32 -12.58 -2.21
C HIS A 49 -11.05 -12.17 -3.67
N PHE A 50 -9.84 -11.69 -3.99
CA PHE A 50 -9.45 -11.28 -5.35
C PHE A 50 -8.30 -12.14 -5.91
N PRO A 51 -8.47 -13.46 -6.05
CA PRO A 51 -7.40 -14.35 -6.53
C PRO A 51 -7.06 -14.13 -8.01
N ASP A 52 -7.92 -13.43 -8.75
CA ASP A 52 -7.85 -13.24 -10.19
C ASP A 52 -6.95 -12.08 -10.63
N ARG A 53 -6.39 -11.30 -9.70
CA ARG A 53 -5.61 -10.08 -10.03
C ARG A 53 -4.53 -9.78 -9.00
N ARG A 54 -3.56 -8.94 -9.38
CA ARG A 54 -2.61 -8.35 -8.44
C ARG A 54 -3.34 -7.45 -7.45
N VAL A 55 -3.17 -7.71 -6.16
CA VAL A 55 -3.69 -6.85 -5.08
C VAL A 55 -2.51 -6.19 -4.36
N VAL A 56 -2.55 -4.87 -4.29
CA VAL A 56 -1.60 -4.07 -3.53
C VAL A 56 -2.32 -3.46 -2.33
N THR A 57 -1.75 -3.62 -1.15
CA THR A 57 -2.19 -2.95 0.08
C THR A 57 -1.00 -2.18 0.62
N TYR A 58 -1.19 -0.98 1.14
CA TYR A 58 -0.08 -0.19 1.67
C TYR A 58 -0.40 0.37 3.06
N ASP A 59 0.66 0.71 3.77
CA ASP A 59 0.60 1.41 5.04
C ASP A 59 0.69 2.92 4.73
N PRO A 60 -0.34 3.73 5.02
CA PRO A 60 -0.26 5.19 4.84
C PRO A 60 0.95 5.80 5.54
N ARG A 61 1.53 6.88 5.01
CA ARG A 61 2.64 7.57 5.67
C ARG A 61 2.30 7.88 7.14
N GLY A 62 3.16 7.44 8.06
CA GLY A 62 2.95 7.60 9.49
C GLY A 62 2.09 6.50 10.16
N SER A 63 1.63 5.51 9.41
CA SER A 63 0.88 4.36 9.93
C SER A 63 1.72 3.09 9.95
N GLU A 64 1.75 2.43 11.10
CA GLU A 64 2.42 1.14 11.33
C GLU A 64 3.84 1.05 10.77
N ARG A 65 4.07 0.33 9.66
CA ARG A 65 5.42 0.11 9.11
C ARG A 65 5.92 1.34 8.34
N SER A 66 5.02 2.13 7.76
CA SER A 66 5.37 3.34 7.00
C SER A 66 5.74 4.49 7.91
N ARG A 67 7.00 4.93 7.82
CA ARG A 67 7.54 5.98 8.67
C ARG A 67 7.49 7.33 7.99
N ARG A 68 6.92 8.33 8.68
CA ARG A 68 7.11 9.74 8.34
C ARG A 68 8.49 10.22 8.83
N THR A 69 9.22 10.93 7.98
CA THR A 69 10.63 11.29 8.21
C THR A 69 10.91 12.80 8.22
N ASP A 70 9.92 13.63 7.92
CA ASP A 70 10.05 15.09 7.81
C ASP A 70 9.69 15.88 9.10
N GLY A 71 9.20 15.18 10.13
CA GLY A 71 8.82 15.78 11.41
C GLY A 71 7.46 16.50 11.43
N ALA A 72 6.69 16.46 10.34
CA ALA A 72 5.33 16.99 10.35
C ALA A 72 4.36 16.09 11.14
N ALA A 73 3.31 16.70 11.70
CA ALA A 73 2.35 16.01 12.57
C ALA A 73 1.21 15.33 11.79
N GLU A 74 0.88 15.84 10.61
CA GLU A 74 -0.27 15.41 9.81
C GLU A 74 0.13 15.28 8.34
N SER A 75 -0.62 14.46 7.62
CA SER A 75 -0.44 14.24 6.18
C SER A 75 -1.45 15.05 5.37
N THR A 76 -1.00 15.67 4.29
CA THR A 76 -1.91 16.40 3.39
C THR A 76 -2.54 15.47 2.34
N PRO A 77 -3.67 15.85 1.73
CA PRO A 77 -4.24 15.11 0.61
C PRO A 77 -3.28 14.93 -0.57
N GLU A 78 -2.44 15.93 -0.86
CA GLU A 78 -1.45 15.89 -1.94
C GLU A 78 -0.35 14.88 -1.65
N GLU A 79 0.12 14.82 -0.40
CA GLU A 79 1.07 13.81 0.06
C GLU A 79 0.50 12.40 -0.09
N HIS A 80 -0.76 12.20 0.30
CA HIS A 80 -1.43 10.92 0.10
C HIS A 80 -1.59 10.57 -1.37
N ALA A 81 -1.98 11.53 -2.22
CA ALA A 81 -2.10 11.27 -3.65
C ALA A 81 -0.75 10.90 -4.29
N ASP A 82 0.34 11.57 -3.93
CA ASP A 82 1.69 11.26 -4.41
C ASP A 82 2.15 9.87 -3.97
N ASP A 83 1.93 9.51 -2.69
CA ASP A 83 2.25 8.17 -2.17
C ASP A 83 1.52 7.08 -2.95
N LEU A 84 0.20 7.23 -3.13
CA LEU A 84 -0.63 6.26 -3.85
C LEU A 84 -0.17 6.10 -5.31
N HIS A 85 0.19 7.21 -5.95
CA HIS A 85 0.71 7.21 -7.31
C HIS A 85 2.03 6.43 -7.39
N ARG A 86 2.97 6.68 -6.47
CA ARG A 86 4.27 5.98 -6.42
C ARG A 86 4.14 4.49 -6.13
N VAL A 87 3.18 4.09 -5.30
CA VAL A 87 2.96 2.67 -4.94
C VAL A 87 2.42 1.86 -6.11
N ILE A 88 1.60 2.47 -6.98
CA ILE A 88 0.96 1.75 -8.09
C ILE A 88 1.66 1.90 -9.45
N ALA A 89 2.53 2.91 -9.60
CA ALA A 89 3.33 3.16 -10.81
C ALA A 89 4.38 2.07 -11.03
#